data_AF-A0A0D1LX09-F1
#
_entry.id   AF-A0A0D1LX09-F1
#
_cell.length_a   1.000
_cell.length_b   1.000
_cell.length_c   1.000
_cell.angle_alpha   90.00
_cell.angle_beta   90.00
_cell.angle_gamma   90.00
#
_symmetry.space_group_name_H-M   'P 1'
#
loop_
_entity.id
_entity.type
_entity.pdbx_description
1 polymer ?
#
loop_
_entity_poly.entity_id
_entity_poly.type
_entity_poly.pdbx_seq_one_letter_code
_entity_poly.pdbx_strand_id
1 'polypeptide(L)'
;MYMVENLDYIAKDDQLVFCREHGEIPFCCGFIAALPGQEFIHEALEQYNEKTFSLNKLKANTQELSSLILKFYPFLKTGESNYVDGIHQFGRLEMLHPSKSSKLIHVGMASWGGENPVRQKISILMRRRLTNKTRVLLIMGIYSIVRKIWINPFSEYESVKRENENW
;
A
#
# COMPACT_ATOMS: atom_id res chain seq x y z
N MET A 1 7.64 -9.15 2.26
CA MET A 1 7.99 -7.92 1.52
C MET A 1 9.42 -8.04 1.04
N TYR A 2 9.83 -7.28 0.03
CA TYR A 2 11.24 -7.14 -0.35
C TYR A 2 11.66 -5.68 -0.31
N MET A 3 12.75 -5.39 0.39
CA MET A 3 13.50 -4.16 0.22
C MET A 3 14.17 -4.19 -1.16
N VAL A 4 13.97 -3.12 -1.93
CA VAL A 4 14.64 -2.94 -3.23
C VAL A 4 15.63 -1.78 -3.20
N GLU A 5 15.69 -1.09 -2.06
CA GLU A 5 16.53 0.05 -1.72
C GLU A 5 16.83 0.01 -0.21
N ASN A 6 17.93 0.64 0.22
CA ASN A 6 18.27 0.78 1.64
C ASN A 6 17.24 1.70 2.33
N LEU A 7 16.77 1.35 3.53
CA LEU A 7 15.74 2.10 4.26
C LEU A 7 16.28 2.78 5.54
N ASP A 8 17.59 2.79 5.78
CA ASP A 8 18.21 3.30 7.02
C ASP A 8 17.91 4.79 7.24
N TYR A 9 17.63 5.53 6.16
CA TYR A 9 17.25 6.94 6.23
C TYR A 9 15.80 7.16 6.70
N ILE A 10 14.92 6.16 6.60
CA ILE A 10 13.47 6.34 6.85
C ILE A 10 13.18 6.70 8.30
N ALA A 11 13.91 6.12 9.26
CA ALA A 11 13.70 6.39 10.69
C ALA A 11 14.77 7.32 11.28
N LYS A 12 15.67 7.84 10.44
CA LYS A 12 16.80 8.66 10.92
C LYS A 12 16.34 10.06 11.31
N ASP A 13 15.44 10.63 10.51
CA ASP A 13 14.94 12.00 10.69
C ASP A 13 13.42 12.04 10.95
N ASP A 14 12.71 10.93 10.69
CA ASP A 14 11.26 10.83 10.88
C ASP A 14 10.93 10.12 12.20
N GLN A 15 10.01 10.69 12.97
CA GLN A 15 9.49 10.09 14.20
C GLN A 15 8.55 8.93 13.91
N LEU A 16 7.82 9.02 12.80
CA LEU A 16 6.81 8.06 12.41
C LEU A 16 6.58 8.08 10.91
N VAL A 17 6.63 6.91 10.30
CA VAL A 17 6.52 6.72 8.87
C VAL A 17 5.45 5.69 8.57
N PHE A 18 4.63 6.03 7.59
CA PHE A 18 3.57 5.17 7.08
C PHE A 18 3.62 5.12 5.58
N CYS A 19 3.01 4.08 5.00
CA CYS A 19 2.74 4.05 3.58
C CYS A 19 1.24 3.93 3.29
N ARG A 20 0.86 4.42 2.13
CA ARG A 20 -0.46 4.16 1.55
C ARG A 20 -0.36 2.99 0.58
N GLU A 21 -1.31 2.08 0.66
CA GLU A 21 -1.43 1.02 -0.35
C GLU A 21 -2.54 1.32 -1.36
N HIS A 22 -3.59 2.03 -0.94
CA HIS A 22 -4.78 2.38 -1.73
C HIS A 22 -5.01 3.90 -1.82
N GLY A 23 -5.58 4.38 -2.94
CA GLY A 23 -5.80 5.80 -3.21
C GLY A 23 -6.92 6.45 -2.39
N GLU A 24 -7.85 5.65 -1.89
CA GLU A 24 -9.04 6.09 -1.15
C GLU A 24 -8.84 6.05 0.38
N ILE A 25 -7.86 5.29 0.85
CA ILE A 25 -7.59 5.13 2.28
C ILE A 25 -6.30 5.89 2.62
N PRO A 26 -6.33 6.81 3.60
CA PRO A 26 -5.15 7.59 4.00
C PRO A 26 -4.08 6.72 4.66
N PHE A 27 -4.42 5.52 5.12
CA PHE A 27 -3.47 4.61 5.72
C PHE A 27 -3.76 3.16 5.30
N CYS A 28 -2.72 2.39 5.00
CA CYS A 28 -2.84 0.94 4.81
C CYS A 28 -1.64 0.26 5.46
N CYS A 29 -1.91 -0.72 6.32
CA CYS A 29 -0.94 -1.33 7.23
C CYS A 29 0.10 -2.23 6.55
N GLY A 30 0.58 -1.89 5.36
CA GLY A 30 1.63 -2.66 4.72
C GLY A 30 3.03 -2.30 5.20
N PHE A 31 3.26 -1.08 5.71
CA PHE A 31 4.52 -0.65 6.31
C PHE A 31 4.32 0.49 7.32
N ILE A 32 4.93 0.33 8.49
CA ILE A 32 5.05 1.34 9.54
C ILE A 32 6.50 1.29 10.04
N ALA A 33 7.13 2.46 10.19
CA ALA A 33 8.37 2.60 10.95
C ALA A 33 8.19 3.72 11.97
N ALA A 34 8.67 3.55 13.19
CA ALA A 34 8.41 4.47 14.29
C ALA A 34 9.63 4.51 15.21
N LEU A 35 9.93 5.69 15.76
CA LEU A 35 10.81 5.79 16.92
C LEU A 35 10.12 5.15 18.15
N PRO A 36 10.88 4.73 19.17
CA PRO A 36 10.30 4.27 20.42
C PRO A 36 9.40 5.33 21.08
N GLY A 37 8.32 4.90 21.73
CA GLY A 37 7.44 5.78 22.52
C GLY A 37 6.38 6.55 21.72
N GLN A 38 6.18 6.22 20.43
CA GLN A 38 5.10 6.81 19.64
C GLN A 38 3.72 6.44 20.21
N GLU A 39 2.97 7.45 20.68
CA GLU A 39 1.65 7.27 21.32
C GLU A 39 0.65 6.56 20.40
N PHE A 40 0.67 6.88 19.10
CA PHE A 40 -0.12 6.16 18.09
C PHE A 40 0.13 4.64 18.10
N ILE A 41 1.38 4.21 18.26
CA ILE A 41 1.73 2.78 18.27
C ILE A 41 1.20 2.10 19.54
N HIS A 42 1.29 2.77 20.69
CA HIS A 42 0.74 2.27 21.95
C HIS A 42 -0.77 2.06 21.86
N GLU A 43 -1.51 3.09 21.44
CA GLU A 43 -2.97 3.02 21.28
C GLU A 43 -3.37 1.98 20.23
N ALA A 44 -2.62 1.86 19.13
CA ALA A 44 -2.86 0.83 18.12
C ALA A 44 -2.71 -0.59 18.69
N LEU A 45 -1.69 -0.83 19.53
CA LEU A 45 -1.46 -2.12 20.18
C LEU A 45 -2.54 -2.44 21.22
N GLU A 46 -2.98 -1.45 22.02
CA GLU A 46 -4.08 -1.62 22.97
C GLU A 46 -5.38 -2.01 22.27
N GLN A 47 -5.73 -1.32 21.17
CA GLN A 47 -6.90 -1.67 20.36
C GLN A 47 -6.85 -3.10 19.80
N TYR A 48 -5.66 -3.64 19.51
CA TYR A 48 -5.51 -5.02 19.09
C TYR A 48 -5.59 -6.02 20.24
N ASN A 49 -5.05 -5.68 21.41
CA ASN A 49 -5.09 -6.55 22.59
C ASN A 49 -6.53 -6.79 23.10
N GLU A 50 -7.40 -5.79 22.97
CA GLU A 50 -8.81 -5.90 23.38
C GLU A 50 -9.67 -6.66 22.36
N LYS A 51 -9.18 -6.88 21.14
CA LYS A 51 -9.96 -7.51 20.06
C LYS A 51 -9.82 -9.02 20.06
N THR A 52 -10.97 -9.70 20.12
CA THR A 52 -11.05 -11.14 19.86
C THR A 52 -11.12 -11.39 18.36
N PHE A 53 -10.22 -12.21 17.83
CA PHE A 53 -10.26 -12.62 16.42
C PHE A 53 -11.57 -13.35 16.10
N SER A 54 -12.28 -12.89 15.06
CA SER A 54 -13.48 -13.56 14.56
C SER A 54 -13.47 -13.62 13.05
N LEU A 55 -13.44 -14.84 12.50
CA LEU A 55 -13.51 -15.11 11.05
C LEU A 55 -14.72 -14.48 10.37
N ASN A 56 -15.84 -14.30 11.09
CA ASN A 56 -17.09 -13.77 10.55
C ASN A 56 -17.18 -12.24 10.64
N LYS A 57 -16.21 -11.58 11.29
CA LYS A 57 -16.16 -10.11 11.48
C LYS A 57 -14.79 -9.58 11.07
N LEU A 58 -14.30 -10.01 9.91
CA LEU A 58 -13.05 -9.52 9.33
C LEU A 58 -13.25 -8.09 8.84
N LYS A 59 -12.97 -7.11 9.71
CA LYS A 59 -12.69 -5.75 9.27
C LYS A 59 -11.22 -5.67 8.92
N ALA A 60 -10.89 -5.02 7.80
CA ALA A 60 -9.49 -4.89 7.40
C ALA A 60 -8.75 -4.04 8.44
N ASN A 61 -7.65 -4.54 8.98
CA ASN A 61 -6.75 -3.81 9.89
C ASN A 61 -6.45 -2.38 9.42
N THR A 62 -6.27 -2.25 8.11
CA THR A 62 -6.16 -1.01 7.36
C THR A 62 -7.26 0.01 7.66
N GLN A 63 -8.53 -0.40 7.66
CA GLN A 63 -9.66 0.50 7.91
C GLN A 63 -9.72 0.95 9.37
N GLU A 64 -9.42 0.06 10.31
CA GLU A 64 -9.48 0.37 11.74
C GLU A 64 -8.36 1.32 12.17
N LEU A 65 -7.12 1.00 11.79
CA LEU A 65 -5.98 1.87 12.08
C LEU A 65 -6.05 3.19 11.29
N SER A 66 -6.74 3.23 10.15
CA SER A 66 -6.98 4.51 9.42
C SER A 66 -7.81 5.50 10.21
N SER A 67 -8.78 5.05 11.01
CA SER A 67 -9.53 5.98 11.86
C SER A 67 -8.65 6.50 13.00
N LEU A 68 -7.83 5.63 13.58
CA LEU A 68 -6.93 5.97 14.67
C LEU A 68 -5.83 6.96 14.23
N ILE A 69 -5.18 6.70 13.10
CA ILE A 69 -4.12 7.58 12.58
C ILE A 69 -4.65 8.99 12.25
N LEU A 70 -5.89 9.10 11.72
CA LEU A 70 -6.50 10.40 11.43
C LEU A 70 -6.91 11.16 12.71
N LYS A 71 -7.20 10.45 13.81
CA LYS A 71 -7.42 11.07 15.12
C LYS A 71 -6.15 11.75 15.64
N PHE A 72 -5.00 11.09 15.49
CA PHE A 72 -3.70 11.61 15.93
C PHE A 72 -3.12 12.64 14.95
N TYR A 73 -3.31 12.41 13.65
CA TYR A 73 -2.68 13.19 12.58
C TYR A 73 -3.73 13.63 11.55
N PRO A 74 -4.65 14.54 11.92
CA PRO A 74 -5.76 14.98 11.06
C PRO A 74 -5.30 15.74 9.80
N PHE A 75 -4.05 16.19 9.77
CA PHE A 75 -3.43 16.86 8.63
C PHE A 75 -3.02 15.92 7.50
N LEU A 76 -3.01 14.60 7.72
CA LEU A 76 -2.67 13.63 6.67
C LEU A 76 -3.74 13.62 5.59
N LYS A 77 -3.38 14.08 4.39
CA LYS A 77 -4.29 14.17 3.25
C LYS A 77 -4.36 12.86 2.48
N THR A 78 -5.46 12.66 1.75
CA THR A 78 -5.55 11.67 0.67
C THR A 78 -4.84 12.20 -0.59
N GLY A 79 -4.63 11.37 -1.60
CA GLY A 79 -3.80 11.71 -2.77
C GLY A 79 -2.28 11.50 -2.63
N GLU A 80 -1.56 12.44 -2.03
CA GLU A 80 -0.10 12.57 -2.19
C GLU A 80 0.72 12.18 -0.94
N SER A 81 2.05 12.12 -1.09
CA SER A 81 2.97 11.96 0.03
C SER A 81 2.98 13.22 0.88
N ASN A 82 2.97 13.07 2.20
CA ASN A 82 2.92 14.19 3.13
C ASN A 82 4.03 14.06 4.18
N TYR A 83 4.63 15.18 4.56
CA TYR A 83 5.58 15.27 5.66
C TYR A 83 5.24 16.49 6.52
N VAL A 84 4.93 16.25 7.79
CA VAL A 84 4.59 17.31 8.76
C VAL A 84 5.11 16.89 10.12
N ASP A 85 5.89 17.75 10.78
CA ASP A 85 6.36 17.58 12.16
C ASP A 85 7.01 16.21 12.46
N GLY A 86 7.83 15.69 11.53
CA GLY A 86 8.49 14.39 11.68
C GLY A 86 7.59 13.19 11.39
N ILE A 87 6.36 13.41 10.93
CA ILE A 87 5.43 12.37 10.49
C ILE A 87 5.42 12.32 8.97
N HIS A 88 5.84 11.18 8.41
CA HIS A 88 5.95 10.97 6.97
C HIS A 88 4.95 9.93 6.48
N GLN A 89 4.10 10.33 5.55
CA GLN A 89 3.20 9.45 4.82
C GLN A 89 3.70 9.30 3.39
N PHE A 90 4.28 8.14 3.06
CA PHE A 90 4.63 7.81 1.69
C PHE A 90 3.38 7.48 0.87
N GLY A 91 3.34 8.06 -0.33
CA GLY A 91 2.34 7.77 -1.33
C GLY A 91 2.44 6.35 -1.89
N ARG A 92 1.38 5.93 -2.57
CA ARG A 92 1.19 4.55 -3.06
C ARG A 92 2.33 4.03 -3.94
N LEU A 93 2.94 4.87 -4.76
CA LEU A 93 3.98 4.42 -5.69
C LEU A 93 5.36 4.36 -5.05
N GLU A 94 5.58 5.02 -3.92
CA GLU A 94 6.90 5.06 -3.27
C GLU A 94 7.15 3.86 -2.39
N MET A 95 6.08 3.17 -1.97
CA MET A 95 6.13 2.04 -1.06
C MET A 95 5.14 0.96 -1.49
N LEU A 96 5.53 -0.29 -1.32
CA LEU A 96 4.75 -1.52 -1.52
C LEU A 96 4.33 -1.84 -2.96
N HIS A 97 4.19 -0.86 -3.84
CA HIS A 97 3.87 -1.05 -5.25
C HIS A 97 5.12 -1.24 -6.11
N PRO A 98 5.09 -2.12 -7.13
CA PRO A 98 6.12 -2.12 -8.15
C PRO A 98 6.10 -0.78 -8.90
N SER A 99 7.09 0.07 -8.65
CA SER A 99 7.20 1.42 -9.22
C SER A 99 8.66 1.83 -9.36
N LYS A 100 8.96 2.78 -10.28
CA LYS A 100 10.30 3.35 -10.40
C LYS A 100 10.76 4.07 -9.12
N SER A 101 9.82 4.64 -8.35
CA SER A 101 10.11 5.32 -7.08
C SER A 101 10.02 4.39 -5.87
N SER A 102 9.64 3.11 -6.07
CA SER A 102 9.38 2.18 -4.98
C SER A 102 10.63 1.75 -4.22
N LYS A 103 10.63 1.86 -2.89
CA LYS A 103 11.73 1.45 -2.00
C LYS A 103 11.51 0.08 -1.35
N LEU A 104 10.25 -0.31 -1.20
CA LEU A 104 9.80 -1.57 -0.61
C LEU A 104 8.70 -2.18 -1.48
N ILE A 105 8.67 -3.49 -1.66
CA ILE A 105 7.64 -4.16 -2.48
C ILE A 105 6.89 -5.21 -1.68
N HIS A 106 5.56 -5.12 -1.74
CA HIS A 106 4.69 -6.14 -1.17
C HIS A 106 4.55 -7.32 -2.14
N VAL A 107 5.05 -8.48 -1.71
CA VAL A 107 5.14 -9.71 -2.52
C VAL A 107 3.92 -10.61 -2.33
N GLY A 108 3.25 -10.49 -1.17
CA GLY A 108 2.09 -11.31 -0.82
C GLY A 108 0.83 -10.92 -1.59
N MET A 109 -0.30 -11.52 -1.20
CA MET A 109 -1.61 -10.99 -1.58
C MET A 109 -1.70 -9.59 -1.01
N ALA A 110 -1.39 -8.61 -1.83
CA ALA A 110 -1.86 -7.28 -1.56
C ALA A 110 -3.40 -7.38 -1.65
N SER A 111 -4.10 -6.73 -0.73
CA SER A 111 -5.54 -6.86 -0.46
C SER A 111 -6.46 -6.39 -1.61
N TRP A 112 -5.98 -6.44 -2.86
CA TRP A 112 -6.73 -6.25 -4.10
C TRP A 112 -7.70 -7.42 -4.28
N GLY A 113 -8.79 -7.41 -3.51
CA GLY A 113 -9.98 -8.17 -3.84
C GLY A 113 -10.45 -7.73 -5.22
N GLY A 114 -10.23 -8.56 -6.23
CA GLY A 114 -10.66 -8.27 -7.61
C GLY A 114 -9.80 -8.85 -8.71
N GLU A 115 -8.56 -9.29 -8.45
CA GLU A 115 -7.78 -9.96 -9.49
C GLU A 115 -8.22 -11.41 -9.68
N ASN A 116 -8.43 -11.82 -10.94
CA ASN A 116 -8.64 -13.23 -11.30
C ASN A 116 -7.53 -14.11 -10.66
N PRO A 117 -7.84 -15.26 -10.03
CA PRO A 117 -6.88 -16.09 -9.30
C PRO A 117 -5.61 -16.44 -10.10
N VAL A 118 -5.71 -16.60 -11.42
CA VAL A 118 -4.57 -16.88 -12.29
C VAL A 118 -3.67 -15.65 -12.43
N ARG A 119 -4.26 -14.47 -12.64
CA ARG A 119 -3.53 -13.19 -12.71
C ARG A 119 -2.84 -12.89 -11.39
N GLN A 120 -3.50 -13.18 -10.27
CA GLN A 120 -2.93 -13.03 -8.94
C GLN A 120 -1.70 -13.93 -8.73
N LYS A 121 -1.76 -15.21 -9.12
CA LYS A 121 -0.62 -16.13 -9.05
C LYS A 121 0.57 -15.64 -9.88
N ILE A 122 0.31 -15.17 -11.10
CA ILE A 122 1.34 -14.62 -11.99
C ILE A 122 1.95 -13.34 -11.38
N SER A 123 1.10 -12.44 -10.89
CA SER A 123 1.51 -11.19 -10.21
C SER A 123 2.42 -11.48 -9.02
N ILE A 124 2.06 -12.45 -8.16
CA ILE A 124 2.88 -12.89 -7.02
C ILE A 124 4.22 -13.45 -7.51
N LEU A 125 4.23 -14.31 -8.54
CA LEU A 125 5.45 -14.91 -9.07
C LEU A 125 6.42 -13.84 -9.63
N MET A 126 5.89 -12.85 -10.34
CA MET A 126 6.69 -11.73 -10.87
C MET A 126 7.23 -10.86 -9.73
N ARG A 127 6.39 -10.51 -8.75
CA ARG A 127 6.80 -9.73 -7.57
C ARG A 127 7.88 -10.45 -6.75
N ARG A 128 7.85 -11.79 -6.70
CA ARG A 128 8.88 -12.60 -6.04
C ARG A 128 10.29 -12.41 -6.63
N ARG A 129 10.40 -11.89 -7.85
CA ARG A 129 11.68 -11.61 -8.51
C ARG A 129 12.18 -10.17 -8.26
N LEU A 130 11.33 -9.28 -7.75
CA LEU A 130 11.64 -7.85 -7.52
C LEU A 130 12.45 -7.65 -6.24
N THR A 131 13.72 -8.02 -6.29
CA THR A 131 14.66 -8.03 -5.15
C THR A 131 15.65 -6.88 -5.16
N ASN A 132 15.64 -6.06 -6.22
CA ASN A 132 16.44 -4.84 -6.33
C ASN A 132 15.80 -3.90 -7.36
N LYS A 133 16.20 -2.63 -7.33
CA LYS A 133 15.67 -1.58 -8.22
C LYS A 133 15.76 -1.93 -9.71
N THR A 134 16.89 -2.50 -10.15
CA THR A 134 17.09 -2.89 -11.56
C THR A 134 16.04 -3.89 -12.04
N ARG A 135 15.75 -4.91 -11.22
CA ARG A 135 14.71 -5.90 -11.51
C ARG A 135 13.31 -5.29 -11.50
N VAL A 136 13.06 -4.32 -10.61
CA VAL A 136 11.81 -3.56 -10.60
C VAL A 136 11.58 -2.86 -11.93
N LEU A 137 12.56 -2.09 -12.40
CA LEU A 137 12.48 -1.35 -13.65
C LEU A 137 12.22 -2.28 -14.85
N LEU A 138 12.97 -3.37 -14.94
CA LEU A 138 12.88 -4.32 -16.05
C LEU A 138 11.52 -5.03 -16.08
N ILE A 139 11.07 -5.55 -14.94
CA ILE A 139 9.80 -6.27 -14.85
C ILE A 139 8.61 -5.32 -15.04
N MET A 140 8.70 -4.07 -14.58
CA MET A 140 7.67 -3.08 -14.87
C MET A 140 7.55 -2.78 -16.35
N GLY A 141 8.68 -2.66 -17.07
CA GLY A 141 8.66 -2.49 -18.52
C GLY A 141 7.93 -3.64 -19.22
N ILE A 142 8.26 -4.88 -18.85
CA ILE A 142 7.58 -6.08 -19.36
C ILE A 142 6.10 -6.07 -18.99
N TYR A 143 5.78 -5.75 -17.73
CA TYR A 143 4.40 -5.69 -17.25
C TYR A 143 3.57 -4.64 -17.98
N SER A 144 4.11 -3.45 -18.26
CA SER A 144 3.44 -2.41 -19.04
C SER A 144 3.14 -2.87 -20.47
N ILE A 145 4.06 -3.63 -21.09
CA ILE A 145 3.86 -4.20 -22.42
C ILE A 145 2.80 -5.30 -22.39
N VAL A 146 2.92 -6.26 -21.46
CA VAL A 146 1.95 -7.35 -21.29
C VAL A 146 0.56 -6.80 -20.96
N ARG A 147 0.46 -5.79 -20.08
CA ARG A 147 -0.80 -5.13 -19.73
C ARG A 147 -1.45 -4.47 -20.94
N LYS A 148 -0.69 -3.80 -21.81
CA LYS A 148 -1.23 -3.24 -23.07
C LYS A 148 -1.75 -4.30 -24.04
N ILE A 149 -1.17 -5.51 -24.00
CA ILE A 149 -1.57 -6.64 -24.85
C ILE A 149 -2.75 -7.41 -24.25
N TRP A 150 -2.82 -7.51 -22.92
CA TRP A 150 -3.83 -8.29 -22.18
C TRP A 150 -5.07 -7.47 -21.78
N ILE A 151 -4.93 -6.16 -21.62
CA ILE A 151 -6.07 -5.24 -21.50
C ILE A 151 -6.44 -4.83 -22.92
N ASN A 152 -7.36 -5.60 -23.51
CA ASN A 152 -8.12 -5.16 -24.66
C ASN A 152 -8.81 -3.83 -24.27
N PRO A 153 -8.80 -2.77 -25.10
CA PRO A 153 -9.45 -1.47 -24.79
C PRO A 153 -10.95 -1.55 -24.47
N PHE A 154 -11.57 -2.73 -24.52
CA PHE A 154 -12.94 -2.98 -24.08
C PHE A 154 -13.17 -2.96 -22.57
N SER A 155 -12.16 -3.19 -21.70
CA SER A 155 -12.41 -3.23 -20.25
C SER A 155 -12.43 -1.86 -19.57
N GLU A 156 -11.77 -0.85 -20.16
CA GLU A 156 -11.88 0.56 -19.71
C GLU A 156 -13.21 1.17 -20.18
N TYR A 157 -13.74 0.73 -21.33
CA TYR A 157 -15.03 1.17 -21.82
C TYR A 157 -16.18 0.70 -20.92
N GLU A 158 -16.15 -0.53 -20.38
CA GLU A 158 -17.19 -1.01 -19.46
C GLU A 158 -17.15 -0.37 -18.06
N SER A 159 -15.97 -0.04 -17.53
CA SER A 159 -15.87 0.63 -16.22
C SER A 159 -16.36 2.08 -16.28
N VAL A 160 -16.02 2.80 -17.35
CA VAL A 160 -16.51 4.18 -17.57
C VAL A 160 -18.00 4.21 -17.92
N LYS A 161 -18.52 3.18 -18.62
CA LYS A 161 -19.95 3.10 -18.94
C LYS A 161 -20.81 2.78 -17.72
N ARG A 162 -20.35 1.92 -16.80
CA ARG A 162 -21.04 1.65 -15.52
C ARG A 162 -21.02 2.83 -14.54
N GLU A 163 -20.00 3.69 -14.59
CA GLU A 163 -19.97 4.93 -13.81
C GLU A 163 -20.96 5.97 -14.35
N ASN A 164 -21.22 6.00 -15.66
CA ASN A 164 -22.17 6.95 -16.28
C ASN A 164 -23.62 6.46 -16.32
N GLU A 165 -23.89 5.18 -16.08
CA GLU A 165 -25.25 4.61 -16.00
C GLU A 165 -25.82 4.61 -14.57
N ASN A 166 -25.06 5.06 -13.56
CA ASN A 166 -25.48 5.15 -12.15
C ASN A 166 -25.60 6.60 -11.63
N TRP A 167 -25.81 7.57 -12.53
CA TRP A 167 -26.26 8.93 -12.20
C TRP A 167 -27.64 9.20 -12.78
#